data_AF-A0A2G9TYL7-F1
#
_entry.id   AF-A0A2G9TYL7-F1
#
_cell.length_a   1.000
_cell.length_b   1.000
_cell.length_c   1.000
_cell.angle_alpha   90.00
_cell.angle_beta   90.00
_cell.angle_gamma   90.00
#
_symmetry.space_group_name_H-M   'P 1'
#
loop_
_entity.id
_entity.type
_entity.pdbx_description
1 polymer ?
#
loop_
_entity_poly.entity_id
_entity_poly.type
_entity_poly.pdbx_seq_one_letter_code
_entity_poly.pdbx_strand_id
1 'polypeptide(L)'
;MWLLNIRGFDIKYNPLAYSYLLVAPSEVHLFMDKADDEVRNVLRLYGKPRPKYPRNHSEMREYLESEGLTLHPYSDAYDFMTQWYEQQTAANKQKPRVFVPTTTNYLFGEIFASSAVVEGSPVQVMKGVKNAVELEGMRNSHIRDSAALISFLMWLEGELLEGRSYSEIELASKIDSMRAAMDKYVDLR
;
A
#
# COMPACT_ATOMS: atom_id res chain seq x y z
N MET A 1 4.09 -0.20 2.54
CA MET A 1 3.36 -1.06 1.59
C MET A 1 4.28 -1.83 0.64
N TRP A 2 4.88 -1.21 -0.39
CA TRP A 2 5.74 -1.92 -1.37
C TRP A 2 6.90 -2.69 -0.71
N LEU A 3 7.64 -2.04 0.18
CA LEU A 3 8.81 -2.62 0.84
C LEU A 3 8.50 -3.90 1.63
N LEU A 4 7.29 -4.00 2.19
CA LEU A 4 6.86 -5.14 3.01
C LEU A 4 5.96 -6.14 2.24
N ASN A 5 5.69 -5.88 0.96
CA ASN A 5 4.76 -6.66 0.14
C ASN A 5 3.32 -6.78 0.69
N ILE A 6 2.86 -5.81 1.47
CA ILE A 6 1.49 -5.74 2.01
C ILE A 6 0.63 -4.70 1.29
N ARG A 7 -0.70 -4.75 1.49
CA ARG A 7 -1.71 -3.80 0.97
C ARG A 7 -2.72 -3.48 2.08
N GLY A 8 -3.37 -2.32 2.00
CA GLY A 8 -4.40 -1.84 2.93
C GLY A 8 -5.59 -1.20 2.22
N PHE A 9 -6.56 -0.69 2.98
CA PHE A 9 -7.81 -0.12 2.45
C PHE A 9 -8.21 1.20 3.13
N ASP A 10 -7.28 1.87 3.80
CA ASP A 10 -7.59 3.05 4.60
C ASP A 10 -7.90 4.28 3.73
N ILE A 11 -7.54 4.22 2.45
CA ILE A 11 -7.71 5.30 1.49
C ILE A 11 -8.46 4.77 0.26
N LYS A 12 -9.58 5.43 -0.06
CA LYS A 12 -10.39 5.14 -1.24
C LYS A 12 -9.53 5.07 -2.52
N TYR A 13 -9.76 4.07 -3.35
CA TYR A 13 -9.03 3.84 -4.62
C TYR A 13 -7.52 3.55 -4.51
N ASN A 14 -6.97 3.51 -3.29
CA ASN A 14 -5.53 3.36 -3.07
C ASN A 14 -5.31 2.21 -2.10
N PRO A 15 -4.68 1.10 -2.51
CA PRO A 15 -4.53 -0.08 -1.65
C PRO A 15 -3.41 0.13 -0.61
N LEU A 16 -3.59 1.11 0.27
CA LEU A 16 -2.66 1.63 1.26
C LEU A 16 -3.27 1.57 2.66
N ALA A 17 -2.43 1.34 3.66
CA ALA A 17 -2.77 1.51 5.07
C ALA A 17 -1.93 2.65 5.67
N TYR A 18 -2.52 3.42 6.58
CA TYR A 18 -1.81 4.41 7.39
C TYR A 18 -0.75 3.69 8.21
N SER A 19 0.51 4.07 7.99
CA SER A 19 1.63 3.42 8.65
C SER A 19 2.89 4.27 8.65
N TYR A 20 3.73 4.05 9.65
CA TYR A 20 5.12 4.48 9.66
C TYR A 20 6.04 3.26 9.73
N LEU A 21 7.25 3.39 9.19
CA LEU A 21 8.25 2.34 9.22
C LEU A 21 9.60 2.93 9.63
N LEU A 22 10.14 2.47 10.76
CA LEU A 22 11.51 2.73 11.18
C LEU A 22 12.36 1.52 10.81
N VAL A 23 13.39 1.74 10.00
CA VAL A 23 14.35 0.72 9.58
C VAL A 23 15.71 1.09 10.15
N ALA A 24 16.20 0.29 11.10
CA ALA A 24 17.53 0.41 11.68
C ALA A 24 18.40 -0.80 11.26
N PRO A 25 19.73 -0.75 11.45
CA PRO A 25 20.61 -1.85 11.03
C PRO A 25 20.30 -3.22 11.64
N SER A 26 19.72 -3.26 12.84
CA SER A 26 19.45 -4.49 13.60
C SER A 26 17.98 -4.74 13.90
N GLU A 27 17.09 -3.80 13.58
CA GLU A 27 15.67 -3.87 13.96
C GLU A 27 14.79 -3.10 12.98
N VAL A 28 13.55 -3.55 12.84
CA VAL A 28 12.55 -2.93 11.98
C VAL A 28 11.23 -2.81 12.74
N HIS A 29 10.70 -1.59 12.84
CA HIS A 29 9.48 -1.28 13.58
C HIS A 29 8.42 -0.75 12.63
N LEU A 30 7.29 -1.43 12.57
CA LEU A 30 6.12 -1.03 11.79
C LEU A 30 5.05 -0.49 12.74
N PHE A 31 4.63 0.76 12.53
CA PHE A 31 3.56 1.40 13.27
C PHE A 31 2.32 1.40 12.38
N MET A 32 1.31 0.64 12.75
CA MET A 32 0.04 0.58 12.03
C MET A 32 -1.05 0.10 12.99
N ASP A 33 -2.23 0.68 12.87
CA ASP A 33 -3.37 0.17 13.60
C ASP A 33 -3.87 -1.11 12.94
N LYS A 34 -4.51 -1.96 13.75
CA LYS A 34 -5.25 -3.09 13.22
C LYS A 34 -6.30 -2.48 12.29
N ALA A 35 -6.37 -2.96 11.05
CA ALA A 35 -7.57 -2.75 10.26
C ALA A 35 -8.72 -3.33 11.11
N ASP A 36 -9.57 -2.45 11.67
CA ASP A 36 -10.64 -2.85 12.57
C ASP A 36 -11.45 -3.98 11.96
N ASP A 37 -11.99 -4.84 12.82
CA ASP A 37 -12.74 -6.05 12.43
C ASP A 37 -13.93 -5.78 11.49
N GLU A 38 -14.31 -4.51 11.28
CA GLU A 38 -15.32 -4.08 10.29
C GLU A 38 -14.79 -4.00 8.85
N VAL A 39 -13.47 -3.89 8.62
CA VAL A 39 -12.84 -3.93 7.28
C VAL A 39 -12.31 -5.34 6.99
N ARG A 40 -13.11 -6.36 7.33
CA ARG A 40 -12.75 -7.79 7.19
C ARG A 40 -12.75 -8.34 5.75
N ASN A 41 -12.88 -7.50 4.74
CA ASN A 41 -12.69 -7.84 3.35
C ASN A 41 -11.82 -6.71 2.79
N VAL A 42 -10.52 -6.85 2.49
CA VAL A 42 -9.97 -7.67 1.41
C VAL A 42 -8.42 -7.73 1.57
N LEU A 43 -7.85 -8.48 2.53
CA LEU A 43 -6.48 -9.03 2.35
C LEU A 43 -6.52 -10.15 1.28
N ARG A 44 -7.11 -9.86 0.11
CA ARG A 44 -7.22 -10.78 -1.03
C ARG A 44 -6.06 -10.48 -1.95
N LEU A 45 -4.86 -10.92 -1.54
CA LEU A 45 -3.68 -10.90 -2.40
C LEU A 45 -3.87 -11.90 -3.54
N TYR A 46 -4.49 -11.44 -4.61
CA TYR A 46 -4.60 -12.11 -5.92
C TYR A 46 -5.27 -13.50 -5.90
N GLY A 47 -6.08 -13.74 -6.93
CA GLY A 47 -6.64 -15.05 -7.28
C GLY A 47 -5.63 -16.21 -7.20
N LYS A 48 -6.17 -17.33 -6.72
CA LYS A 48 -5.55 -18.58 -6.26
C LYS A 48 -4.63 -18.43 -5.02
N PRO A 49 -4.81 -19.27 -3.98
CA PRO A 49 -3.97 -19.23 -2.78
C PRO A 49 -2.51 -19.41 -3.19
N ARG A 50 -1.70 -18.39 -2.94
CA ARG A 50 -0.24 -18.48 -2.98
C ARG A 50 0.23 -18.80 -1.56
N PRO A 51 1.03 -19.84 -1.33
CA PRO A 51 1.42 -20.29 0.02
C PRO A 51 2.17 -19.24 0.87
N LYS A 52 2.57 -18.10 0.28
CA LYS A 52 3.53 -17.15 0.86
C LYS A 52 2.90 -15.80 1.28
N TYR A 53 1.59 -15.59 1.16
CA TYR A 53 0.99 -14.27 1.40
C TYR A 53 -0.17 -14.32 2.40
N PRO A 54 -0.22 -13.37 3.36
CA PRO A 54 -1.23 -13.38 4.41
C PRO A 54 -2.62 -12.98 3.90
N ARG A 55 -3.64 -13.72 4.33
CA ARG A 55 -5.05 -13.56 3.93
C ARG A 55 -5.91 -12.89 4.99
N ASN A 56 -5.42 -12.82 6.21
CA ASN A 56 -6.09 -12.22 7.36
C ASN A 56 -5.05 -11.57 8.29
N HIS A 57 -5.53 -10.86 9.31
CA HIS A 57 -4.68 -10.15 10.25
C HIS A 57 -3.69 -11.07 10.98
N SER A 58 -4.10 -12.29 11.37
CA SER A 58 -3.25 -13.24 12.07
C SER A 58 -2.11 -13.75 11.18
N GLU A 59 -2.43 -14.15 9.94
CA GLU A 59 -1.41 -14.56 8.97
C GLU A 59 -0.46 -13.39 8.62
N MET A 60 -0.97 -12.15 8.59
CA MET A 60 -0.15 -10.96 8.32
C MET A 60 0.86 -10.71 9.43
N ARG A 61 0.39 -10.82 10.67
CA ARG A 61 1.24 -10.72 11.85
C ARG A 61 2.30 -11.82 11.86
N GLU A 62 1.92 -13.07 11.61
CA GLU A 62 2.87 -14.19 11.51
C GLU A 62 3.92 -13.96 10.41
N TYR A 63 3.50 -13.50 9.23
CA TYR A 63 4.40 -13.16 8.14
C TYR A 63 5.39 -12.06 8.55
N LEU A 64 4.92 -10.96 9.13
CA LEU A 64 5.79 -9.85 9.53
C LEU A 64 6.73 -10.24 10.68
N GLU A 65 6.24 -11.00 11.66
CA GLU A 65 7.06 -11.53 12.75
C GLU A 65 8.14 -12.50 12.21
N SER A 66 7.80 -13.33 11.21
CA SER A 66 8.75 -14.24 10.56
C SER A 66 9.85 -13.52 9.77
N GLU A 67 9.56 -12.31 9.29
CA GLU A 67 10.52 -11.43 8.60
C GLU A 67 11.28 -10.52 9.60
N GLY A 68 11.08 -10.70 10.91
CA GLY A 68 11.80 -9.99 11.97
C GLY A 68 11.29 -8.58 12.27
N LEU A 69 10.05 -8.25 11.88
CA LEU A 69 9.45 -6.95 12.17
C LEU A 69 8.72 -6.95 13.52
N THR A 70 8.84 -5.84 14.24
CA THR A 70 8.05 -5.57 15.44
C THR A 70 6.90 -4.63 15.10
N LEU A 71 5.65 -5.05 15.39
CA LEU A 71 4.46 -4.24 15.17
C LEU A 71 4.11 -3.41 16.41
N HIS A 72 3.75 -2.16 16.18
CA HIS A 72 3.29 -1.19 17.18
C HIS A 72 1.99 -0.53 16.71
N PRO A 73 1.13 -0.05 17.64
CA PRO A 73 0.01 0.82 17.30
C PRO A 73 0.48 2.05 16.50
N TYR A 74 -0.38 2.57 15.63
CA TYR A 74 -0.07 3.74 14.82
C TYR A 74 0.17 4.99 15.70
N SER A 75 -0.62 5.13 16.77
CA SER A 75 -0.52 6.22 17.75
C SER A 75 0.85 6.33 18.40
N ASP A 76 1.55 5.22 18.55
CA ASP A 76 2.78 5.14 19.35
C ASP A 76 4.02 5.58 18.55
N ALA A 77 3.86 5.83 17.25
CA ALA A 77 4.96 6.14 16.34
C ALA A 77 5.82 7.33 16.81
N TYR A 78 5.19 8.42 17.24
CA TYR A 78 5.91 9.63 17.64
C TYR A 78 6.72 9.42 18.92
N ASP A 79 6.06 8.93 19.98
CA ASP A 79 6.70 8.71 21.28
C ASP A 79 7.80 7.65 21.19
N PHE A 80 7.55 6.57 20.45
CA PHE A 80 8.54 5.51 20.24
C PHE A 80 9.76 6.04 19.50
N MET A 81 9.60 6.74 18.37
CA MET A 81 10.74 7.24 17.59
C MET A 81 11.57 8.27 18.37
N THR A 82 10.91 9.08 19.21
CA THR A 82 11.58 10.04 20.10
C THR A 82 12.44 9.30 21.13
N GLN A 83 11.85 8.36 21.85
CA GLN A 83 12.57 7.57 22.86
C GLN A 83 13.70 6.74 22.23
N TRP A 84 13.45 6.14 21.07
CA TRP A 84 14.45 5.39 20.31
C TRP A 84 15.65 6.28 19.98
N TYR A 85 15.41 7.49 19.47
CA TYR A 85 16.46 8.43 19.10
C TYR A 85 17.31 8.87 20.31
N GLU A 86 16.68 9.14 21.45
CA GLU A 86 17.35 9.47 22.71
C GLU A 86 18.22 8.31 23.22
N GLN A 87 17.66 7.09 23.22
CA GLN A 87 18.37 5.87 23.63
C GLN A 87 19.60 5.61 22.76
N GLN A 88 19.46 5.71 21.44
CA GLN A 88 20.58 5.53 20.51
C GLN A 88 21.65 6.61 20.69
N THR A 89 21.25 7.85 20.97
CA THR A 89 22.17 8.95 21.25
C THR A 89 22.96 8.71 22.54
N ALA A 90 22.28 8.26 23.60
CA ALA A 90 22.90 7.95 24.88
C ALA A 90 23.86 6.75 24.79
N ALA A 91 23.44 5.68 24.10
CA ALA A 91 24.23 4.47 23.94
C ALA A 91 25.52 4.70 23.15
N ASN A 92 25.45 5.46 22.05
CA ASN A 92 26.58 5.69 21.15
C ASN A 92 27.39 6.95 21.49
N LYS A 93 26.96 7.73 22.49
CA LYS A 93 27.50 9.07 22.82
C LYS A 93 27.56 10.03 21.62
N GLN A 94 26.77 9.75 20.58
CA GLN A 94 26.66 10.52 19.36
C GLN A 94 25.26 10.36 18.80
N LYS A 95 24.71 11.45 18.26
CA LYS A 95 23.42 11.43 17.59
C LYS A 95 23.47 10.53 16.36
N PRO A 96 22.57 9.53 16.23
CA PRO A 96 22.55 8.69 15.04
C PRO A 96 22.16 9.55 13.82
N ARG A 97 22.80 9.29 12.68
CA ARG A 97 22.40 9.89 11.41
C ARG A 97 21.15 9.17 10.91
N VAL A 98 20.07 9.91 10.71
CA VAL A 98 18.79 9.34 10.28
C VAL A 98 18.47 9.82 8.88
N PHE A 99 18.17 8.89 7.98
CA PHE A 99 17.68 9.24 6.65
C PHE A 99 16.20 9.63 6.77
N VAL A 100 15.86 10.85 6.36
CA VAL A 100 14.49 11.37 6.45
C VAL A 100 14.02 11.77 5.04
N PRO A 101 12.95 11.15 4.51
CA PRO A 101 12.40 11.54 3.21
C PRO A 101 12.00 13.03 3.17
N THR A 102 12.17 13.69 2.03
CA THR A 102 11.72 15.09 1.81
C THR A 102 10.23 15.33 2.03
N THR A 103 9.41 14.27 2.00
CA THR A 103 7.96 14.32 2.22
C THR A 103 7.56 14.05 3.68
N THR A 104 8.52 13.95 4.60
CA THR A 104 8.24 13.71 6.02
C THR A 104 7.52 14.93 6.59
N ASN A 105 6.47 14.69 7.37
CA ASN A 105 5.75 15.79 8.01
C ASN A 105 6.64 16.46 9.07
N TYR A 106 6.28 17.69 9.44
CA TYR A 106 7.07 18.52 10.35
C TYR A 106 7.31 17.83 11.71
N LEU A 107 6.27 17.22 12.28
CA LEU A 107 6.30 16.59 13.60
C LEU A 107 7.40 15.53 13.70
N PHE A 108 7.49 14.62 12.73
CA PHE A 108 8.54 13.59 12.72
C PHE A 108 9.90 14.15 12.29
N GLY A 109 9.92 15.17 11.42
CA GLY A 109 11.16 15.82 11.01
C GLY A 109 11.89 16.51 12.16
N GLU A 110 11.15 17.06 13.12
CA GLU A 110 11.70 17.76 14.30
C GLU A 110 12.52 16.82 15.19
N ILE A 111 12.08 15.57 15.38
CA ILE A 111 12.78 14.55 16.18
C ILE A 111 14.24 14.41 15.75
N PHE A 112 14.49 14.43 14.43
CA PHE A 112 15.80 14.14 13.85
C PHE A 112 16.53 15.40 13.35
N ALA A 113 16.02 16.60 13.58
CA ALA A 113 16.48 17.84 12.93
C ALA A 113 17.99 18.10 13.05
N SER A 114 18.62 17.63 14.13
CA SER A 114 20.04 17.83 14.40
C SER A 114 21.00 16.83 13.74
N SER A 115 20.50 15.75 13.13
CA SER A 115 21.32 14.70 12.51
C SER A 115 20.68 14.08 11.25
N ALA A 116 19.58 14.65 10.75
CA ALA A 116 18.87 14.16 9.60
C ALA A 116 19.67 14.36 8.30
N VAL A 117 19.61 13.34 7.43
CA VAL A 117 19.98 13.44 6.02
C VAL A 117 18.67 13.47 5.24
N VAL A 118 18.36 14.65 4.70
CA VAL A 118 17.07 14.90 4.03
C VAL A 118 17.22 14.73 2.53
N GLU A 119 16.69 13.64 1.99
CA GLU A 119 16.73 13.31 0.56
C GLU A 119 15.46 12.58 0.10
N GLY A 120 15.33 12.33 -1.20
CA GLY A 120 14.24 11.51 -1.74
C GLY A 120 14.36 10.06 -1.27
N SER A 121 13.27 9.45 -0.79
CA SER A 121 13.30 8.08 -0.27
C SER A 121 13.88 7.09 -1.30
N PRO A 122 14.91 6.29 -0.94
CA PRO A 122 15.49 5.31 -1.86
C PRO A 122 14.46 4.27 -2.31
N VAL A 123 13.45 3.99 -1.48
CA VAL A 123 12.33 3.10 -1.82
C VAL A 123 11.54 3.62 -3.01
N GLN A 124 11.43 4.95 -3.20
CA GLN A 124 10.77 5.53 -4.37
C GLN A 124 11.53 5.23 -5.65
N VAL A 125 12.87 5.32 -5.62
CA VAL A 125 13.73 4.97 -6.75
C VAL A 125 13.64 3.48 -7.04
N MET A 126 13.73 2.64 -6.00
CA MET A 126 13.67 1.17 -6.14
C MET A 126 12.36 0.70 -6.76
N LYS A 127 11.20 1.17 -6.28
CA LYS A 127 9.91 0.82 -6.90
C LYS A 127 9.66 1.53 -8.24
N GLY A 128 10.50 2.52 -8.57
CA GLY A 128 10.47 3.23 -9.85
C GLY A 128 10.77 2.30 -11.01
N VAL A 129 11.72 1.37 -10.83
CA VAL A 129 12.14 0.38 -11.82
C VAL A 129 11.49 -0.97 -11.52
N LYS A 130 10.57 -1.41 -12.37
CA LYS A 130 9.77 -2.62 -12.14
C LYS A 130 10.58 -3.84 -12.55
N ASN A 131 10.51 -4.90 -11.76
CA ASN A 131 11.11 -6.18 -12.14
C ASN A 131 10.26 -6.92 -13.18
N ALA A 132 10.79 -8.01 -13.76
CA ALA A 132 10.10 -8.77 -14.81
C ALA A 132 8.74 -9.32 -14.39
N VAL A 133 8.60 -9.73 -13.12
CA VAL A 133 7.34 -10.27 -12.57
C VAL A 133 6.29 -9.16 -12.40
N GLU A 134 6.70 -7.99 -11.91
CA GLU A 134 5.82 -6.81 -11.79
C GLU A 134 5.35 -6.32 -13.17
N LEU A 135 6.26 -6.26 -14.15
CA LEU A 135 5.93 -5.89 -15.52
C LEU A 135 4.92 -6.86 -16.15
N GLU A 136 5.12 -8.15 -15.95
CA GLU A 136 4.20 -9.16 -16.44
C GLU A 136 2.84 -9.09 -15.74
N GLY A 137 2.82 -8.79 -14.44
CA GLY A 137 1.60 -8.46 -13.71
C GLY A 137 0.85 -7.28 -14.33
N MET A 138 1.56 -6.20 -14.69
CA MET A 138 0.97 -5.03 -15.35
C MET A 138 0.43 -5.36 -16.74
N ARG A 139 1.12 -6.14 -17.56
CA ARG A 139 0.60 -6.55 -18.89
C ARG A 139 -0.69 -7.32 -18.76
N ASN A 140 -0.70 -8.32 -17.88
CA ASN A 140 -1.89 -9.14 -17.64
C ASN A 140 -3.06 -8.34 -17.08
N SER A 141 -2.81 -7.32 -16.24
CA SER A 141 -3.85 -6.42 -15.73
C SER A 141 -4.39 -5.49 -16.80
N HIS A 142 -3.56 -5.00 -17.72
CA HIS A 142 -4.01 -4.15 -18.83
C HIS A 142 -4.80 -4.94 -19.89
N ILE A 143 -4.42 -6.19 -20.16
CA ILE A 143 -5.15 -7.05 -21.12
C ILE A 143 -6.59 -7.26 -20.65
N ARG A 144 -6.79 -7.63 -19.37
CA ARG A 144 -8.13 -7.81 -18.79
C ARG A 144 -8.91 -6.49 -18.69
N ASP A 145 -8.25 -5.38 -18.35
CA ASP A 145 -8.93 -4.07 -18.31
C ASP A 145 -9.38 -3.63 -19.71
N SER A 146 -8.53 -3.85 -20.71
CA SER A 146 -8.85 -3.58 -22.12
C SER A 146 -10.03 -4.43 -22.59
N ALA A 147 -10.09 -5.70 -22.21
CA ALA A 147 -11.23 -6.56 -22.53
C ALA A 147 -12.54 -6.04 -21.90
N ALA A 148 -12.50 -5.57 -20.66
CA ALA A 148 -13.66 -4.94 -20.00
C ALA A 148 -14.09 -3.64 -20.72
N LEU A 149 -13.12 -2.80 -21.11
CA LEU A 149 -13.39 -1.56 -21.85
C LEU A 149 -13.99 -1.84 -23.24
N ILE A 150 -13.44 -2.79 -23.99
CA ILE A 150 -13.98 -3.20 -25.29
C ILE A 150 -15.40 -3.72 -25.14
N SER A 151 -15.66 -4.55 -24.13
CA SER A 151 -17.00 -5.08 -23.85
C SER A 151 -18.00 -3.96 -23.52
N PHE A 152 -17.55 -2.95 -22.77
CA PHE A 152 -18.35 -1.76 -22.48
C PHE A 152 -18.65 -0.95 -23.73
N LEU A 153 -17.66 -0.72 -24.60
CA LEU A 153 -17.85 0.03 -25.84
C LEU A 153 -18.79 -0.69 -26.81
N MET A 154 -18.65 -2.01 -26.95
CA MET A 154 -19.57 -2.82 -27.76
C MET A 154 -21.00 -2.77 -27.23
N TRP A 155 -21.17 -2.86 -25.90
CA TRP A 155 -22.48 -2.70 -25.26
C TRP A 155 -23.05 -1.31 -25.53
N LEU A 156 -22.27 -0.26 -25.27
CA LEU A 156 -22.71 1.13 -25.43
C LEU A 156 -23.14 1.43 -26.87
N GLU A 157 -22.37 0.98 -27.86
CA GLU A 157 -22.71 1.15 -29.28
C GLU A 157 -24.07 0.55 -29.61
N GLY A 158 -24.34 -0.69 -29.17
CA GLY A 158 -25.63 -1.35 -29.37
C GLY A 158 -26.79 -0.57 -28.76
N GLU A 159 -26.62 -0.06 -27.54
CA GLU A 159 -27.67 0.70 -26.87
C GLU A 159 -27.98 2.04 -27.56
N LEU A 160 -26.94 2.74 -28.03
CA LEU A 160 -27.09 4.02 -28.74
C LEU A 160 -27.76 3.82 -30.11
N LEU A 161 -27.44 2.72 -30.81
CA LEU A 161 -28.10 2.37 -32.07
C LEU A 161 -29.59 2.04 -31.88
N GLU A 162 -29.98 1.50 -30.73
CA GLU A 162 -31.38 1.29 -30.35
C GLU A 162 -32.08 2.57 -29.85
N GLY A 163 -31.39 3.73 -29.88
CA GLY A 163 -31.93 5.02 -29.48
C GLY A 163 -32.06 5.22 -27.97
N ARG A 164 -31.44 4.34 -27.15
CA ARG A 164 -31.39 4.51 -25.70
C ARG A 164 -30.40 5.61 -25.33
N SER A 165 -30.69 6.34 -24.25
CA SER A 165 -29.83 7.38 -23.70
C SER A 165 -29.49 7.08 -22.25
N TYR A 166 -28.29 7.48 -21.84
CA TYR A 166 -27.74 7.24 -20.50
C TYR A 166 -27.06 8.50 -19.98
N SER A 167 -27.11 8.68 -18.66
CA SER A 167 -26.33 9.67 -17.95
C SER A 167 -24.88 9.23 -17.75
N GLU A 168 -24.00 10.19 -17.46
CA GLU A 168 -22.58 9.93 -17.18
C GLU A 168 -22.40 8.98 -15.97
N ILE A 169 -23.25 9.09 -14.95
CA ILE A 169 -23.20 8.26 -13.74
C ILE A 169 -23.60 6.81 -14.04
N GLU A 170 -24.59 6.60 -14.91
CA GLU A 170 -25.01 5.26 -15.32
C GLU A 170 -23.92 4.58 -16.14
N LEU A 171 -23.29 5.31 -17.07
CA LEU A 171 -22.18 4.80 -17.87
C LEU A 171 -20.96 4.48 -17.01
N ALA A 172 -20.59 5.35 -16.07
CA ALA A 172 -19.52 5.11 -15.11
C ALA A 172 -19.79 3.86 -14.25
N SER A 173 -21.00 3.75 -13.70
CA SER A 173 -21.42 2.58 -12.92
C SER A 173 -21.38 1.29 -13.74
N LYS A 174 -21.72 1.37 -15.03
CA LYS A 174 -21.69 0.23 -15.94
C LYS A 174 -20.27 -0.27 -16.19
N ILE A 175 -19.33 0.60 -16.56
CA ILE A 175 -17.93 0.18 -16.78
C ILE A 175 -17.31 -0.35 -15.47
N ASP A 176 -17.61 0.27 -14.33
CA ASP A 176 -17.13 -0.20 -13.03
C ASP A 176 -17.63 -1.61 -12.72
N SER A 177 -18.91 -1.90 -13.00
CA SER A 177 -19.48 -3.24 -12.84
C SER A 177 -18.82 -4.28 -13.74
N MET A 178 -18.44 -3.90 -14.96
CA MET A 178 -17.75 -4.80 -15.89
C MET A 178 -16.32 -5.08 -15.44
N ARG A 179 -15.61 -4.06 -14.94
CA ARG A 179 -14.28 -4.22 -14.34
C ARG A 179 -14.34 -5.08 -13.07
N ALA A 180 -15.36 -4.88 -12.23
CA ALA A 180 -15.56 -5.66 -11.01
C ALA A 180 -15.75 -7.16 -11.26
N ALA A 181 -16.25 -7.53 -12.44
CA ALA A 181 -16.39 -8.92 -12.85
C ALA A 181 -15.07 -9.57 -13.33
N MET A 182 -14.00 -8.79 -13.56
CA MET A 182 -12.73 -9.31 -14.06
C MET A 182 -11.92 -10.04 -12.98
N ASP A 183 -11.15 -11.04 -13.40
CA ASP A 183 -10.27 -11.80 -12.51
C ASP A 183 -9.28 -10.90 -11.75
N LYS A 184 -9.10 -11.17 -10.46
CA LYS A 184 -8.23 -10.42 -9.52
C LYS A 184 -8.54 -8.92 -9.41
N TYR A 185 -9.74 -8.49 -9.79
CA TYR A 185 -10.22 -7.15 -9.46
C TYR A 185 -10.18 -6.95 -7.94
N VAL A 186 -9.71 -5.78 -7.51
CA VAL A 186 -9.63 -5.41 -6.10
C VAL A 186 -10.64 -4.32 -5.83
N ASP A 187 -10.41 -3.12 -6.35
CA ASP A 187 -11.30 -2.01 -6.06
C ASP A 187 -11.26 -0.88 -7.10
N LEU A 188 -12.35 -0.11 -7.12
CA LEU A 188 -12.56 1.21 -7.72
C LEU A 188 -13.45 2.06 -6.79
N ARG A 189 -13.63 1.68 -5.51
CA ARG A 189 -14.49 2.28 -4.50
C ARG A 189 -13.75 2.56 -3.19
#